data_AF-A0A7V8Z0P5-F1
#
_entry.id   AF-A0A7V8Z0P5-F1
#
_cell.length_a   1.000
_cell.length_b   1.000
_cell.length_c   1.000
_cell.angle_alpha   90.00
_cell.angle_beta   90.00
_cell.angle_gamma   90.00
#
_symmetry.space_group_name_H-M   'P 1'
#
loop_
_entity.id
_entity.type
_entity.pdbx_description
1 polymer ?
#
loop_
_entity_poly.entity_id
_entity_poly.type
_entity_poly.pdbx_seq_one_letter_code
_entity_poly.pdbx_strand_id
1 'polypeptide(L)'
;MKFINVIGGGLAGVEAAWQAAEVGAKVRLFEMRPVMQTPAHRTDKLAEIVCSNSLKSDEPGSAPYLLKEELRRGGSLVMEAAHATKIPAGAALAVDRGKFADYITEKIEVHPNITIIREEAREISQDDITIIATGPLTSEALTLEIIKLTGGDQLYFYDAIAPIVAADSIDMSIAFKAARYGKGGDDYINCPMNEEQYAVFYSELTTAKSVPLKRFEDTHWFESCLPIEEAARRGVDTLRFGPMKPKGLYEPATGREPYAAVQLRQENLMADAYGLVGFQNHLRYGEQ
;
A
#
# COMPACT_ATOMS: atom_id res chain seq x y z
N MET A 1 -34.68 -1.04 -13.85
CA MET A 1 -34.03 -1.57 -12.64
C MET A 1 -32.91 -0.59 -12.30
N LYS A 2 -32.86 -0.04 -11.08
CA LYS A 2 -31.79 0.92 -10.71
C LYS A 2 -30.52 0.14 -10.37
N PHE A 3 -29.41 0.48 -10.98
CA PHE A 3 -28.09 -0.07 -10.69
C PHE A 3 -27.33 0.86 -9.76
N ILE A 4 -26.45 0.29 -8.95
CA ILE A 4 -25.37 1.04 -8.30
C ILE A 4 -24.12 0.88 -9.17
N ASN A 5 -23.53 2.00 -9.58
CA ASN A 5 -22.25 1.99 -10.27
C ASN A 5 -21.14 1.99 -9.24
N VAL A 6 -20.14 1.15 -9.43
CA VAL A 6 -18.89 1.19 -8.67
C VAL A 6 -17.77 1.35 -9.68
N ILE A 7 -17.05 2.46 -9.61
CA ILE A 7 -15.98 2.78 -10.58
C ILE A 7 -14.62 2.51 -9.95
N GLY A 8 -13.90 1.53 -10.50
CA GLY A 8 -12.59 1.07 -10.03
C GLY A 8 -12.69 -0.30 -9.36
N GLY A 9 -11.92 -1.28 -9.86
CA GLY A 9 -11.87 -2.65 -9.34
C GLY A 9 -10.76 -2.90 -8.32
N GLY A 10 -10.33 -1.86 -7.59
CA GLY A 10 -9.36 -1.98 -6.48
C GLY A 10 -10.00 -2.50 -5.18
N LEU A 11 -9.25 -2.52 -4.07
CA LEU A 11 -9.70 -3.04 -2.77
C LEU A 11 -11.04 -2.42 -2.31
N ALA A 12 -11.18 -1.10 -2.39
CA ALA A 12 -12.39 -0.41 -1.97
C ALA A 12 -13.57 -0.70 -2.92
N GLY A 13 -13.32 -0.79 -4.23
CA GLY A 13 -14.37 -1.02 -5.23
C GLY A 13 -14.94 -2.42 -5.18
N VAL A 14 -14.09 -3.45 -5.03
CA VAL A 14 -14.59 -4.82 -4.88
C VAL A 14 -15.41 -4.99 -3.61
N GLU A 15 -14.98 -4.37 -2.50
CA GLU A 15 -15.69 -4.46 -1.23
C GLU A 15 -17.02 -3.69 -1.30
N ALA A 16 -17.03 -2.49 -1.89
CA ALA A 16 -18.26 -1.74 -2.10
C ALA A 16 -19.26 -2.49 -2.99
N ALA A 17 -18.79 -3.08 -4.10
CA ALA A 17 -19.61 -3.88 -4.99
C ALA A 17 -20.18 -5.11 -4.28
N TRP A 18 -19.35 -5.82 -3.51
CA TRP A 18 -19.75 -6.99 -2.74
C TRP A 18 -20.82 -6.64 -1.70
N GLN A 19 -20.57 -5.64 -0.86
CA GLN A 19 -21.50 -5.24 0.20
C GLN A 19 -22.84 -4.77 -0.35
N ALA A 20 -22.84 -3.98 -1.44
CA ALA A 20 -24.07 -3.56 -2.10
C ALA A 20 -24.86 -4.74 -2.70
N ALA A 21 -24.14 -5.71 -3.28
CA ALA A 21 -24.74 -6.86 -3.92
C ALA A 21 -25.32 -7.89 -2.93
N GLU A 22 -24.67 -8.06 -1.77
CA GLU A 22 -25.11 -8.93 -0.66
C GLU A 22 -26.41 -8.43 -0.02
N VAL A 23 -26.64 -7.11 0.02
CA VAL A 23 -27.93 -6.53 0.46
C VAL A 23 -28.97 -6.45 -0.66
N GLY A 24 -28.69 -7.04 -1.83
CA GLY A 24 -29.64 -7.25 -2.92
C GLY A 24 -29.64 -6.18 -4.03
N ALA A 25 -28.72 -5.21 -4.01
CA ALA A 25 -28.61 -4.24 -5.10
C ALA A 25 -27.99 -4.86 -6.34
N LYS A 26 -28.40 -4.41 -7.54
CA LYS A 26 -27.71 -4.75 -8.80
C LYS A 26 -26.56 -3.77 -9.00
N VAL A 27 -25.35 -4.29 -9.23
CA VAL A 27 -24.11 -3.52 -9.29
C VAL A 27 -23.48 -3.62 -10.68
N ARG A 28 -23.05 -2.48 -11.22
CA ARG A 28 -22.12 -2.41 -12.36
C ARG A 28 -20.75 -2.03 -11.81
N LEU A 29 -19.81 -2.97 -11.80
CA LEU A 29 -18.43 -2.73 -11.37
C LEU A 29 -17.58 -2.43 -12.59
N PHE A 30 -17.18 -1.17 -12.75
CA PHE A 30 -16.31 -0.73 -13.84
C PHE A 30 -14.84 -0.96 -13.45
N GLU A 31 -14.11 -1.65 -14.31
CA GLU A 31 -12.66 -1.81 -14.20
C GLU A 31 -12.04 -1.56 -15.57
N MET A 32 -11.21 -0.53 -15.67
CA MET A 32 -10.62 -0.14 -16.94
C MET A 32 -9.57 -1.15 -17.43
N ARG A 33 -8.96 -1.93 -16.52
CA ARG A 33 -8.03 -3.00 -16.88
C ARG A 33 -8.79 -4.22 -17.41
N PRO A 34 -8.29 -4.92 -18.43
CA PRO A 34 -6.99 -4.71 -19.08
C PRO A 34 -7.01 -3.72 -20.25
N VAL A 35 -8.17 -3.14 -20.60
CA VAL A 35 -8.32 -2.24 -21.76
C VAL A 35 -7.42 -1.01 -21.64
N MET A 36 -7.35 -0.43 -20.45
CA MET A 36 -6.42 0.63 -20.08
C MET A 36 -5.62 0.19 -18.85
N GLN A 37 -4.32 0.01 -19.01
CA GLN A 37 -3.42 -0.32 -17.92
C GLN A 37 -2.97 0.92 -17.16
N THR A 38 -2.55 0.73 -15.91
CA THR A 38 -1.86 1.77 -15.13
C THR A 38 -0.37 1.46 -15.05
N PRO A 39 0.48 2.41 -14.65
CA PRO A 39 1.91 2.15 -14.41
C PRO A 39 2.21 1.09 -13.33
N ALA A 40 1.31 0.88 -12.36
CA ALA A 40 1.57 0.00 -11.20
C ALA A 40 0.98 -1.42 -11.35
N HIS A 41 -0.21 -1.53 -11.92
CA HIS A 41 -0.90 -2.81 -12.11
C HIS A 41 -0.30 -3.60 -13.30
N ARG A 42 -0.22 -4.93 -13.15
CA ARG A 42 0.37 -5.85 -14.12
C ARG A 42 -0.62 -6.88 -14.64
N THR A 43 -1.82 -6.95 -14.08
CA THR A 43 -2.83 -7.96 -14.41
C THR A 43 -4.16 -7.35 -14.81
N ASP A 44 -5.09 -8.18 -15.26
CA ASP A 44 -6.50 -7.86 -15.45
C ASP A 44 -7.35 -8.17 -14.20
N LYS A 45 -6.73 -8.59 -13.10
CA LYS A 45 -7.43 -9.04 -11.90
C LYS A 45 -7.91 -7.87 -11.04
N LEU A 46 -9.05 -8.11 -10.40
CA LEU A 46 -9.59 -7.20 -9.40
C LEU A 46 -8.76 -7.29 -8.11
N ALA A 47 -8.77 -6.21 -7.33
CA ALA A 47 -8.07 -6.11 -6.05
C ALA A 47 -6.58 -6.49 -6.08
N GLU A 48 -5.91 -6.27 -7.21
CA GLU A 48 -4.48 -6.50 -7.35
C GLU A 48 -3.68 -5.67 -6.33
N ILE A 49 -2.80 -6.33 -5.58
CA ILE A 49 -1.90 -5.67 -4.62
C ILE A 49 -0.63 -5.23 -5.35
N VAL A 50 -0.47 -3.92 -5.55
CA VAL A 50 0.65 -3.34 -6.32
C VAL A 50 1.88 -2.96 -5.50
N CYS A 51 1.77 -2.99 -4.17
CA CYS A 51 2.85 -2.67 -3.25
C CYS A 51 2.96 -3.78 -2.19
N SER A 52 2.91 -3.43 -0.91
CA SER A 52 2.97 -4.36 0.22
C SER A 52 1.91 -5.45 0.19
N ASN A 53 2.33 -6.71 0.23
CA ASN A 53 1.44 -7.86 0.48
C ASN A 53 1.02 -8.03 1.95
N SER A 54 1.56 -7.20 2.85
CA SER A 54 1.10 -7.11 4.23
C SER A 54 -0.08 -6.15 4.34
N LEU A 55 -1.17 -6.66 4.91
CA LEU A 55 -2.34 -5.92 5.35
C LEU A 55 -2.17 -5.41 6.80
N LYS A 56 -0.93 -5.17 7.26
CA LYS A 56 -0.55 -4.73 8.62
C LYS A 56 -0.79 -5.79 9.72
N SER A 57 -0.50 -5.41 10.98
CA SER A 57 -0.62 -6.28 12.16
C SER A 57 -2.01 -6.92 12.28
N ASP A 58 -2.03 -8.20 12.62
CA ASP A 58 -3.22 -8.98 12.95
C ASP A 58 -3.17 -9.45 14.41
N GLU A 59 -2.37 -8.77 15.25
CA GLU A 59 -2.31 -9.03 16.68
C GLU A 59 -3.44 -8.27 17.42
N PRO A 60 -4.16 -8.95 18.32
CA PRO A 60 -5.15 -8.31 19.19
C PRO A 60 -4.59 -7.11 19.93
N GLY A 61 -5.38 -6.04 19.99
CA GLY A 61 -5.00 -4.78 20.65
C GLY A 61 -4.30 -3.75 19.74
N SER A 62 -4.00 -4.09 18.47
CA SER A 62 -3.55 -3.11 17.48
C SER A 62 -4.73 -2.48 16.73
N ALA A 63 -4.60 -1.21 16.32
CA ALA A 63 -5.64 -0.53 15.52
C ALA A 63 -5.95 -1.24 14.18
N PRO A 64 -4.96 -1.74 13.41
CA PRO A 64 -5.24 -2.50 12.19
C PRO A 64 -5.98 -3.81 12.45
N TYR A 65 -5.72 -4.49 13.57
CA TYR A 65 -6.46 -5.69 13.95
C TYR A 65 -7.93 -5.37 14.22
N LEU A 66 -8.23 -4.29 14.96
CA LEU A 66 -9.60 -3.89 15.25
C LEU A 66 -10.40 -3.64 13.96
N LEU A 67 -9.84 -2.88 13.02
CA LEU A 67 -10.48 -2.63 11.72
C LEU A 67 -10.75 -3.94 10.95
N LYS A 68 -9.79 -4.86 10.92
CA LYS A 68 -9.98 -6.17 10.28
C LYS A 68 -11.08 -6.98 10.95
N GLU A 69 -11.19 -6.90 12.28
CA GLU A 69 -12.22 -7.61 13.02
C GLU A 69 -13.61 -7.04 12.73
N GLU A 70 -13.73 -5.72 12.59
CA GLU A 70 -14.97 -5.07 12.12
C GLU A 70 -15.32 -5.53 10.70
N LEU A 71 -14.34 -5.57 9.78
CA LEU A 71 -14.53 -6.04 8.41
C LEU A 71 -14.93 -7.52 8.35
N ARG A 72 -14.32 -8.39 9.18
CA ARG A 72 -14.71 -9.81 9.28
C ARG A 72 -16.15 -9.96 9.72
N ARG A 73 -16.57 -9.19 10.73
CA ARG A 73 -17.97 -9.19 11.21
C ARG A 73 -18.94 -8.60 10.19
N GLY A 74 -18.46 -7.70 9.34
CA GLY A 74 -19.18 -7.14 8.20
C GLY A 74 -19.22 -8.04 6.96
N GLY A 75 -18.74 -9.29 7.04
CA GLY A 75 -18.76 -10.21 5.90
C GLY A 75 -17.88 -9.76 4.74
N SER A 76 -16.72 -9.16 5.04
CA SER A 76 -15.84 -8.60 4.01
C SER A 76 -15.24 -9.65 3.09
N LEU A 77 -15.40 -9.45 1.78
CA LEU A 77 -14.77 -10.29 0.75
C LEU A 77 -13.25 -10.16 0.77
N VAL A 78 -12.73 -8.94 0.98
CA VAL A 78 -11.28 -8.68 1.11
C VAL A 78 -10.70 -9.48 2.28
N MET A 79 -11.38 -9.52 3.43
CA MET A 79 -10.91 -10.29 4.58
C MET A 79 -11.06 -11.81 4.40
N GLU A 80 -12.12 -12.27 3.73
CA GLU A 80 -12.28 -13.67 3.33
C GLU A 80 -11.13 -14.12 2.43
N ALA A 81 -10.83 -13.35 1.38
CA ALA A 81 -9.72 -13.59 0.46
C ALA A 81 -8.36 -13.57 1.17
N ALA A 82 -8.16 -12.61 2.09
CA ALA A 82 -6.92 -12.50 2.85
C ALA A 82 -6.70 -13.72 3.76
N HIS A 83 -7.77 -14.25 4.36
CA HIS A 83 -7.68 -15.47 5.14
C HIS A 83 -7.37 -16.69 4.27
N ALA A 84 -8.05 -16.82 3.12
CA ALA A 84 -7.88 -17.95 2.20
C ALA A 84 -6.48 -18.02 1.56
N THR A 85 -5.79 -16.88 1.47
CA THR A 85 -4.50 -16.75 0.74
C THR A 85 -3.35 -16.31 1.64
N LYS A 86 -3.53 -16.46 2.96
CA LYS A 86 -2.56 -16.06 3.98
C LYS A 86 -1.22 -16.78 3.80
N ILE A 87 -0.12 -16.03 3.94
CA ILE A 87 1.25 -16.54 4.01
C ILE A 87 1.89 -16.17 5.36
N PRO A 88 2.99 -16.85 5.78
CA PRO A 88 3.73 -16.46 6.97
C PRO A 88 4.24 -15.01 6.91
N ALA A 89 4.05 -14.23 7.98
CA ALA A 89 4.50 -12.83 8.09
C ALA A 89 4.56 -12.33 9.54
N GLY A 90 5.00 -13.20 10.47
CA GLY A 90 5.00 -12.91 11.91
C GLY A 90 3.66 -12.40 12.45
N ALA A 91 3.69 -11.21 13.06
CA ALA A 91 2.53 -10.53 13.64
C ALA A 91 1.57 -9.91 12.60
N ALA A 92 1.94 -9.86 11.32
CA ALA A 92 1.13 -9.26 10.27
C ALA A 92 0.25 -10.29 9.55
N LEU A 93 -0.88 -9.81 9.02
CA LEU A 93 -1.63 -10.54 8.00
C LEU A 93 -0.99 -10.22 6.65
N ALA A 94 -0.28 -11.17 6.06
CA ALA A 94 0.21 -11.06 4.68
C ALA A 94 -0.45 -12.12 3.80
N VAL A 95 -0.53 -11.82 2.51
CA VAL A 95 -1.21 -12.65 1.52
C VAL A 95 -0.31 -12.98 0.33
N ASP A 96 -0.60 -14.09 -0.34
CA ASP A 96 -0.10 -14.34 -1.69
C ASP A 96 -0.87 -13.41 -2.65
N ARG A 97 -0.17 -12.45 -3.28
CA ARG A 97 -0.81 -11.40 -4.09
C ARG A 97 -1.62 -11.95 -5.25
N GLY A 98 -1.10 -12.97 -5.95
CA GLY A 98 -1.74 -13.54 -7.13
C GLY A 98 -3.01 -14.28 -6.72
N LYS A 99 -2.88 -15.20 -5.76
CA LYS A 99 -4.04 -15.96 -5.26
C LYS A 99 -5.10 -15.06 -4.64
N PHE A 100 -4.69 -14.00 -3.96
CA PHE A 100 -5.62 -13.03 -3.36
C PHE A 100 -6.47 -12.34 -4.43
N ALA A 101 -5.84 -11.83 -5.49
CA ALA A 101 -6.53 -11.17 -6.59
C ALA A 101 -7.41 -12.16 -7.40
N ASP A 102 -6.92 -13.38 -7.63
CA ASP A 102 -7.68 -14.44 -8.30
C ASP A 102 -8.94 -14.80 -7.50
N TYR A 103 -8.81 -15.03 -6.20
CA TYR A 103 -9.93 -15.38 -5.31
C TYR A 103 -11.05 -14.33 -5.37
N ILE A 104 -10.69 -13.05 -5.24
CA ILE A 104 -11.66 -11.95 -5.29
C ILE A 104 -12.30 -11.88 -6.67
N THR A 105 -11.50 -11.97 -7.73
CA THR A 105 -11.98 -11.90 -9.11
C THR A 105 -13.00 -12.99 -9.39
N GLU A 106 -12.69 -14.24 -9.04
CA GLU A 106 -13.59 -15.39 -9.22
C GLU A 106 -14.91 -15.20 -8.47
N LYS A 107 -14.86 -14.76 -7.21
CA LYS A 107 -16.06 -14.51 -6.38
C LYS A 107 -16.96 -13.42 -6.95
N ILE A 108 -16.37 -12.35 -7.47
CA ILE A 108 -17.11 -11.24 -8.09
C ILE A 108 -17.70 -11.66 -9.43
N GLU A 109 -16.96 -12.40 -10.26
CA GLU A 109 -17.39 -12.85 -11.59
C GLU A 109 -18.63 -13.75 -11.54
N VAL A 110 -18.75 -14.61 -10.52
CA VAL A 110 -19.89 -15.52 -10.38
C VAL A 110 -21.07 -14.92 -9.60
N HIS A 111 -20.93 -13.69 -9.07
CA HIS A 111 -21.96 -13.11 -8.21
C HIS A 111 -23.18 -12.66 -9.03
N PRO A 112 -24.42 -13.15 -8.76
CA PRO A 112 -25.59 -12.93 -9.63
C PRO A 112 -26.11 -11.48 -9.66
N ASN A 113 -25.64 -10.66 -8.73
CA ASN A 113 -26.02 -9.25 -8.63
C ASN A 113 -24.91 -8.30 -9.10
N ILE A 114 -23.72 -8.79 -9.45
CA ILE A 114 -22.62 -7.95 -9.93
C ILE A 114 -22.39 -8.23 -11.41
N THR A 115 -22.19 -7.17 -12.19
CA THR A 115 -21.77 -7.26 -13.58
C THR A 115 -20.49 -6.44 -13.73
N ILE A 116 -19.40 -7.09 -14.13
CA ILE A 116 -18.13 -6.43 -14.40
C ILE A 116 -18.21 -5.78 -15.78
N ILE A 117 -17.89 -4.50 -15.86
CA ILE A 117 -17.78 -3.73 -17.10
C ILE A 117 -16.30 -3.41 -17.31
N ARG A 118 -15.69 -4.04 -18.33
CA ARG A 118 -14.26 -3.91 -18.63
C ARG A 118 -13.99 -2.69 -19.51
N GLU A 119 -14.23 -1.50 -18.98
CA GLU A 119 -14.15 -0.23 -19.70
C GLU A 119 -13.64 0.89 -18.79
N GLU A 120 -12.99 1.89 -19.37
CA GLU A 120 -12.69 3.15 -18.68
C GLU A 120 -13.99 3.94 -18.48
N ALA A 121 -14.35 4.24 -17.23
CA ALA A 121 -15.41 5.20 -16.95
C ALA A 121 -14.87 6.61 -17.15
N ARG A 122 -15.46 7.34 -18.10
CA ARG A 122 -14.99 8.68 -18.53
C ARG A 122 -15.93 9.81 -18.14
N GLU A 123 -17.11 9.46 -17.64
CA GLU A 123 -18.20 10.37 -17.28
C GLU A 123 -18.86 9.89 -16.00
N ILE A 124 -19.34 10.83 -15.17
CA ILE A 124 -20.10 10.52 -13.96
C ILE A 124 -21.50 11.10 -14.13
N SER A 125 -22.49 10.21 -14.33
CA SER A 125 -23.90 10.61 -14.36
C SER A 125 -24.36 11.06 -12.96
N GLN A 126 -24.95 12.25 -12.87
CA GLN A 126 -25.52 12.76 -11.61
C GLN A 126 -26.85 12.10 -11.24
N ASP A 127 -27.50 11.42 -12.19
CA ASP A 127 -28.78 10.74 -11.97
C ASP A 127 -28.60 9.30 -11.44
N ASP A 128 -27.38 8.76 -11.51
CA ASP A 128 -27.04 7.41 -11.08
C ASP A 128 -26.42 7.40 -9.68
N ILE A 129 -26.76 6.39 -8.87
CA ILE A 129 -26.05 6.13 -7.61
C ILE A 129 -24.68 5.54 -7.96
N THR A 130 -23.61 6.30 -7.67
CA THR A 130 -22.25 5.95 -8.07
C THR A 130 -21.28 6.03 -6.89
N ILE A 131 -20.49 4.97 -6.71
CA ILE A 131 -19.35 4.91 -5.80
C ILE A 131 -18.08 5.03 -6.64
N ILE A 132 -17.24 6.02 -6.32
CA ILE A 132 -15.95 6.24 -7.01
C ILE A 132 -14.85 5.65 -6.13
N ALA A 133 -14.18 4.61 -6.63
CA ALA A 133 -13.18 3.81 -5.92
C ALA A 133 -11.95 3.52 -6.79
N THR A 134 -11.51 4.50 -7.58
CA THR A 134 -10.44 4.36 -8.59
C THR A 134 -9.01 4.39 -8.06
N GLY A 135 -8.84 4.56 -6.75
CA GLY A 135 -7.53 4.53 -6.10
C GLY A 135 -6.60 5.68 -6.51
N PRO A 136 -5.30 5.58 -6.18
CA PRO A 136 -4.35 6.68 -6.35
C PRO A 136 -4.01 6.97 -7.83
N LEU A 137 -4.26 6.02 -8.73
CA LEU A 137 -3.96 6.11 -10.16
C LEU A 137 -5.24 6.27 -11.00
N THR A 138 -6.12 7.17 -10.55
CA THR A 138 -7.35 7.54 -11.28
C THR A 138 -7.00 8.05 -12.68
N SER A 139 -7.74 7.61 -13.71
CA SER A 139 -7.49 8.05 -15.08
C SER A 139 -7.70 9.56 -15.24
N GLU A 140 -7.05 10.14 -16.25
CA GLU A 140 -7.15 11.59 -16.51
C GLU A 140 -8.60 12.01 -16.81
N ALA A 141 -9.33 11.22 -17.60
CA ALA A 141 -10.72 11.51 -17.93
C ALA A 141 -11.60 11.58 -16.68
N LEU A 142 -11.52 10.57 -15.80
CA LEU A 142 -12.31 10.55 -14.58
C LEU A 142 -11.86 11.60 -13.56
N THR A 143 -10.56 11.91 -13.52
CA THR A 143 -10.02 13.01 -12.69
C THR A 143 -10.69 14.33 -13.04
N LEU A 144 -10.84 14.64 -14.34
CA LEU A 144 -11.53 15.85 -14.79
C LEU A 144 -13.01 15.87 -14.39
N GLU A 145 -13.69 14.72 -14.43
CA GLU A 145 -15.08 14.61 -13.98
C GLU A 145 -15.21 14.82 -12.47
N ILE A 146 -14.32 14.23 -11.66
CA ILE A 146 -14.29 14.44 -10.21
C ILE A 146 -14.08 15.94 -9.91
N ILE A 147 -13.12 16.58 -10.60
CA ILE A 147 -12.87 18.02 -10.44
C ILE A 147 -14.11 18.86 -10.75
N LYS A 148 -14.87 18.52 -11.80
CA LYS A 148 -16.13 19.22 -12.12
C LYS A 148 -17.16 19.08 -10.99
N LEU A 149 -17.19 17.94 -10.31
CA LEU A 149 -18.12 17.69 -9.20
C LEU A 149 -17.68 18.33 -7.88
N THR A 150 -16.38 18.36 -7.57
CA THR A 150 -15.85 18.81 -6.28
C THR A 150 -15.38 20.26 -6.26
N GLY A 151 -15.07 20.85 -7.42
CA GLY A 151 -14.35 22.11 -7.54
C GLY A 151 -12.85 21.89 -7.79
N GLY A 152 -12.24 22.82 -8.54
CA GLY A 152 -10.89 22.73 -9.12
C GLY A 152 -9.70 22.77 -8.15
N ASP A 153 -9.96 23.05 -6.88
CA ASP A 153 -8.99 23.28 -5.81
C ASP A 153 -8.95 22.16 -4.76
N GLN A 154 -9.70 21.07 -4.94
CA GLN A 154 -9.90 20.05 -3.89
C GLN A 154 -9.24 18.69 -4.16
N LEU A 155 -8.51 18.53 -5.28
CA LEU A 155 -7.91 17.26 -5.66
C LEU A 155 -6.38 17.37 -5.84
N TYR A 156 -5.65 16.62 -5.02
CA TYR A 156 -4.19 16.57 -5.02
C TYR A 156 -3.70 15.14 -5.25
N PHE A 157 -2.65 14.98 -6.06
CA PHE A 157 -2.00 13.68 -6.32
C PHE A 157 -0.59 13.68 -5.74
N TYR A 158 -0.32 12.71 -4.86
CA TYR A 158 1.01 12.46 -4.30
C TYR A 158 1.38 11.00 -4.58
N ASP A 159 2.40 10.78 -5.41
CA ASP A 159 2.98 9.45 -5.59
C ASP A 159 4.23 9.35 -4.71
N ALA A 160 4.26 8.34 -3.85
CA ALA A 160 5.38 8.07 -2.97
C ALA A 160 5.59 6.55 -2.95
N ILE A 161 6.68 6.09 -3.57
CA ILE A 161 7.01 4.67 -3.72
C ILE A 161 8.33 4.41 -3.00
N ALA A 162 8.40 3.28 -2.30
CA ALA A 162 9.63 2.86 -1.63
C ALA A 162 10.56 2.11 -2.59
N PRO A 163 11.88 2.30 -2.52
CA PRO A 163 12.82 1.57 -3.36
C PRO A 163 12.80 0.06 -3.10
N ILE A 164 13.13 -0.72 -4.13
CA ILE A 164 13.32 -2.18 -4.07
C ILE A 164 14.76 -2.48 -4.49
N VAL A 165 15.45 -3.30 -3.71
CA VAL A 165 16.83 -3.74 -3.95
C VAL A 165 16.89 -5.23 -4.24
N ALA A 166 17.89 -5.65 -5.03
CA ALA A 166 18.14 -7.06 -5.32
C ALA A 166 18.67 -7.78 -4.07
N ALA A 167 18.30 -9.04 -3.88
CA ALA A 167 18.69 -9.81 -2.70
C ALA A 167 20.21 -10.05 -2.61
N ASP A 168 20.85 -10.28 -3.76
CA ASP A 168 22.27 -10.59 -3.87
C ASP A 168 23.18 -9.35 -3.69
N SER A 169 22.62 -8.14 -3.73
CA SER A 169 23.35 -6.90 -3.44
C SER A 169 23.36 -6.52 -1.96
N ILE A 170 22.64 -7.24 -1.10
CA ILE A 170 22.58 -6.97 0.34
C ILE A 170 23.76 -7.63 1.05
N ASP A 171 24.56 -6.83 1.76
CA ASP A 171 25.65 -7.34 2.60
C ASP A 171 25.12 -7.92 3.92
N MET A 172 24.91 -9.24 3.92
CA MET A 172 24.46 -10.01 5.07
C MET A 172 25.54 -10.22 6.16
N SER A 173 26.77 -9.73 5.95
CA SER A 173 27.77 -9.66 7.03
C SER A 173 27.46 -8.53 8.03
N ILE A 174 26.70 -7.52 7.58
CA ILE A 174 26.24 -6.38 8.38
C ILE A 174 24.76 -6.55 8.74
N ALA A 175 23.92 -6.89 7.75
CA ALA A 175 22.48 -7.01 7.93
C ALA A 175 22.11 -8.36 8.58
N PHE A 176 20.96 -8.40 9.26
CA PHE A 176 20.52 -9.62 9.93
C PHE A 176 19.01 -9.84 9.78
N LYS A 177 18.61 -11.11 9.66
CA LYS A 177 17.20 -11.50 9.66
C LYS A 177 16.67 -11.55 11.08
N ALA A 178 15.58 -10.86 11.34
CA ALA A 178 14.89 -10.91 12.64
C ALA A 178 13.50 -10.28 12.55
N ALA A 179 12.56 -10.86 13.30
CA ALA A 179 11.33 -10.18 13.70
C ALA A 179 11.54 -9.34 14.96
N ARG A 180 10.75 -8.26 15.09
CA ARG A 180 10.75 -7.44 16.31
C ARG A 180 10.32 -8.28 17.52
N TYR A 181 11.00 -8.10 18.63
CA TYR A 181 10.81 -8.80 19.90
C TYR A 181 10.92 -10.33 19.81
N GLY A 182 11.54 -10.86 18.75
CA GLY A 182 11.55 -12.30 18.48
C GLY A 182 10.16 -12.88 18.22
N LYS A 183 9.15 -12.04 17.96
CA LYS A 183 7.77 -12.43 17.70
C LYS A 183 7.50 -12.44 16.19
N GLY A 184 7.83 -13.55 15.55
CA GLY A 184 7.63 -13.75 14.11
C GLY A 184 8.70 -14.65 13.49
N GLY A 185 8.63 -14.83 12.17
CA GLY A 185 9.68 -15.50 11.39
C GLY A 185 10.77 -14.55 10.90
N ASP A 186 11.68 -15.07 10.07
CA ASP A 186 12.80 -14.34 9.47
C ASP A 186 12.39 -13.48 8.25
N ASP A 187 11.19 -12.90 8.30
CA ASP A 187 10.51 -12.28 7.16
C ASP A 187 11.08 -10.90 6.76
N TYR A 188 11.96 -10.34 7.62
CA TYR A 188 12.61 -9.04 7.42
C TYR A 188 14.13 -9.15 7.57
N ILE A 189 14.84 -8.50 6.65
CA ILE A 189 16.26 -8.19 6.82
C ILE A 189 16.35 -6.81 7.47
N ASN A 190 17.20 -6.66 8.48
CA ASN A 190 17.38 -5.43 9.23
C ASN A 190 18.80 -4.93 9.02
N CYS A 191 18.93 -3.68 8.56
CA CYS A 191 20.19 -2.99 8.36
C CYS A 191 20.40 -2.00 9.52
N PRO A 192 21.22 -2.35 10.53
CA PRO A 192 21.43 -1.49 11.69
C PRO A 192 22.27 -0.25 11.32
N MET A 193 22.02 0.85 12.02
CA MET A 193 22.86 2.05 12.01
C MET A 193 23.24 2.43 13.43
N ASN A 194 24.49 2.87 13.62
CA ASN A 194 24.90 3.62 14.80
C ASN A 194 24.48 5.10 14.68
N GLU A 195 24.78 5.89 15.71
CA GLU A 195 24.39 7.29 15.78
C GLU A 195 25.07 8.14 14.70
N GLU A 196 26.34 7.88 14.41
CA GLU A 196 27.10 8.61 13.40
C GLU A 196 26.59 8.33 11.97
N GLN A 197 26.33 7.05 11.66
CA GLN A 197 25.75 6.63 10.39
C GLN A 197 24.36 7.23 10.18
N TYR A 198 23.53 7.23 11.24
CA TYR A 198 22.21 7.86 11.19
C TYR A 198 22.32 9.37 10.94
N ALA A 199 23.25 10.06 11.61
CA ALA A 199 23.43 11.49 11.43
C ALA A 199 23.85 11.85 9.99
N VAL A 200 24.74 11.04 9.38
CA VAL A 200 25.12 11.19 7.97
C VAL A 200 23.91 10.95 7.07
N PHE A 201 23.20 9.84 7.24
CA PHE A 201 22.01 9.52 6.45
C PHE A 201 20.94 10.62 6.53
N TYR A 202 20.64 11.11 7.73
CA TYR A 202 19.68 12.18 7.96
C TYR A 202 20.11 13.49 7.29
N SER A 203 21.38 13.85 7.38
CA SER A 203 21.93 15.04 6.73
C SER A 203 21.76 14.95 5.21
N GLU A 204 22.20 13.84 4.60
CA GLU A 204 22.05 13.64 3.16
C GLU A 204 20.57 13.69 2.75
N LEU A 205 19.70 12.96 3.44
CA LEU A 205 18.27 12.88 3.14
C LEU A 205 17.55 14.23 3.20
N THR A 206 17.86 15.08 4.18
CA THR A 206 17.22 16.40 4.32
C THR A 206 17.65 17.39 3.25
N THR A 207 18.82 17.16 2.65
CA THR A 207 19.39 17.98 1.56
C THR A 207 19.17 17.40 0.16
N ALA A 208 18.68 16.16 0.07
CA ALA A 208 18.47 15.44 -1.16
C ALA A 208 17.44 16.12 -2.08
N LYS A 209 17.65 16.00 -3.39
CA LYS A 209 16.79 16.65 -4.38
C LYS A 209 15.56 15.81 -4.69
N SER A 210 14.38 16.35 -4.37
CA SER A 210 13.10 15.79 -4.81
C SER A 210 12.78 16.12 -6.28
N VAL A 211 11.93 15.29 -6.90
CA VAL A 211 11.29 15.60 -8.17
C VAL A 211 10.34 16.79 -7.94
N PRO A 212 10.30 17.80 -8.84
CA PRO A 212 9.42 18.95 -8.66
C PRO A 212 7.95 18.52 -8.63
N LEU A 213 7.22 18.93 -7.60
CA LEU A 213 5.77 18.75 -7.55
C LEU A 213 5.13 19.61 -8.66
N LYS A 214 4.24 19.02 -9.45
CA LYS A 214 3.44 19.78 -10.43
C LYS A 214 2.32 20.51 -9.68
N ARG A 215 2.44 21.84 -9.63
CA ARG A 215 1.55 22.89 -9.08
C ARG A 215 1.88 23.39 -7.66
N PHE A 216 1.82 24.72 -7.58
CA PHE A 216 2.24 25.63 -6.52
C PHE A 216 1.14 25.87 -5.48
N GLU A 217 1.63 26.20 -4.29
CA GLU A 217 0.96 26.79 -3.11
C GLU A 217 0.11 25.80 -2.30
N ASP A 218 0.75 25.30 -1.23
CA ASP A 218 0.29 24.38 -0.18
C ASP A 218 0.19 22.89 -0.56
N THR A 219 1.33 22.20 -0.46
CA THR A 219 1.41 20.73 -0.46
C THR A 219 0.72 20.18 0.80
N HIS A 220 -0.50 19.66 0.64
CA HIS A 220 -1.26 18.98 1.69
C HIS A 220 -0.88 17.50 1.74
N TRP A 221 0.24 17.19 2.39
CA TRP A 221 0.66 15.80 2.51
C TRP A 221 -0.39 14.94 3.23
N PHE A 222 -0.56 13.71 2.77
CA PHE A 222 -1.31 12.72 3.54
C PHE A 222 -0.46 12.31 4.75
N GLU A 223 -0.84 12.80 5.92
CA GLU A 223 -0.08 12.66 7.18
C GLU A 223 0.24 11.20 7.57
N SER A 224 -0.57 10.24 7.13
CA SER A 224 -0.33 8.82 7.40
C SER A 224 0.58 8.13 6.36
N CYS A 225 0.98 8.82 5.29
CA CYS A 225 1.88 8.31 4.23
C CYS A 225 2.78 9.43 3.69
N LEU A 226 3.66 9.95 4.53
CA LEU A 226 4.62 11.00 4.16
C LEU A 226 5.82 10.42 3.40
N PRO A 227 6.37 11.14 2.40
CA PRO A 227 7.70 10.86 1.88
C PRO A 227 8.74 10.90 3.00
N ILE A 228 9.73 10.01 2.96
CA ILE A 228 10.73 9.88 4.04
C ILE A 228 11.54 11.17 4.23
N GLU A 229 11.83 11.89 3.14
CA GLU A 229 12.50 13.20 3.18
C GLU A 229 11.65 14.27 3.87
N GLU A 230 10.32 14.22 3.74
CA GLU A 230 9.42 15.14 4.44
C GLU A 230 9.27 14.77 5.92
N ALA A 231 9.23 13.47 6.23
CA ALA A 231 9.27 12.99 7.60
C ALA A 231 10.57 13.42 8.30
N ALA A 232 11.72 13.35 7.61
CA ALA A 232 13.01 13.80 8.13
C ALA A 232 13.00 15.29 8.47
N ARG A 233 12.49 16.15 7.58
CA ARG A 233 12.43 17.62 7.80
C ARG A 233 11.63 18.03 9.03
N ARG A 234 10.72 17.18 9.50
CA ARG A 234 9.89 17.44 10.69
C ARG A 234 10.62 17.18 12.02
N GLY A 235 11.80 16.59 11.99
CA GLY A 235 12.67 16.48 13.17
C GLY A 235 13.64 15.30 13.09
N VAL A 236 14.80 15.47 13.71
CA VAL A 236 15.91 14.51 13.66
C VAL A 236 15.56 13.12 14.19
N ASP A 237 14.66 13.01 15.18
CA ASP A 237 14.23 11.70 15.71
C ASP A 237 12.99 11.13 15.02
N THR A 238 12.35 11.87 14.09
CA THR A 238 11.08 11.45 13.46
C THR A 238 11.21 10.09 12.81
N LEU A 239 12.31 9.84 12.09
CA LEU A 239 12.54 8.54 11.43
C LEU A 239 12.72 7.41 12.44
N ARG A 240 13.39 7.66 13.57
CA ARG A 240 13.60 6.71 14.68
C ARG A 240 12.34 6.37 15.47
N PHE A 241 11.32 7.23 15.40
CA PHE A 241 9.99 6.89 15.93
C PHE A 241 9.06 6.29 14.87
N GLY A 242 9.41 6.43 13.58
CA GLY A 242 8.67 5.89 12.45
C GLY A 242 9.40 4.75 11.72
N PRO A 243 9.78 4.92 10.43
CA PRO A 243 10.25 3.83 9.58
C PRO A 243 11.60 3.23 9.99
N MET A 244 12.43 3.98 10.71
CA MET A 244 13.77 3.55 11.15
C MET A 244 13.83 3.15 12.63
N LYS A 245 12.67 2.90 13.25
CA LYS A 245 12.59 2.55 14.68
C LYS A 245 13.39 1.30 14.99
N PRO A 246 14.31 1.30 15.96
CA PRO A 246 15.10 0.10 16.29
C PRO A 246 14.39 -0.85 17.25
N LYS A 247 13.29 -0.42 17.88
CA LYS A 247 12.67 -1.12 19.01
C LYS A 247 12.37 -2.60 18.76
N GLY A 248 12.90 -3.44 19.65
CA GLY A 248 12.73 -4.89 19.59
C GLY A 248 13.60 -5.58 18.55
N LEU A 249 14.53 -4.88 17.91
CA LEU A 249 15.56 -5.47 17.06
C LEU A 249 16.85 -5.55 17.86
N TYR A 250 17.39 -6.75 18.02
CA TYR A 250 18.65 -6.97 18.73
C TYR A 250 19.64 -7.55 17.74
N GLU A 251 20.77 -6.86 17.56
CA GLU A 251 21.83 -7.33 16.67
C GLU A 251 22.40 -8.66 17.20
N PRO A 252 22.47 -9.74 16.39
CA PRO A 252 22.96 -11.03 16.87
C PRO A 252 24.40 -11.00 17.40
N ALA A 253 25.26 -10.17 16.79
CA ALA A 253 26.67 -10.07 17.15
C ALA A 253 26.91 -9.37 18.50
N THR A 254 26.08 -8.38 18.84
CA THR A 254 26.30 -7.52 20.03
C THR A 254 25.24 -7.71 21.10
N GLY A 255 24.08 -8.29 20.76
CA GLY A 255 22.90 -8.37 21.61
C GLY A 255 22.26 -7.02 21.92
N ARG A 256 22.72 -5.93 21.28
CA ARG A 256 22.25 -4.56 21.56
C ARG A 256 21.18 -4.14 20.55
N GLU A 257 20.32 -3.25 21.01
CA GLU A 257 19.38 -2.55 20.13
C GLU A 257 20.14 -1.46 19.38
N PRO A 258 20.08 -1.41 18.02
CA PRO A 258 20.80 -0.41 17.25
C PRO A 258 20.25 0.99 17.49
N TYR A 259 20.98 2.02 17.08
CA TYR A 259 20.50 3.41 17.18
C TYR A 259 19.33 3.66 16.22
N ALA A 260 19.40 3.11 15.01
CA ALA A 260 18.30 3.07 14.04
C ALA A 260 18.40 1.80 13.20
N ALA A 261 17.33 1.41 12.51
CA ALA A 261 17.38 0.25 11.62
C ALA A 261 16.48 0.44 10.39
N VAL A 262 17.01 0.19 9.19
CA VAL A 262 16.21 0.06 7.97
C VAL A 262 15.72 -1.38 7.86
N GLN A 263 14.42 -1.57 7.72
CA GLN A 263 13.85 -2.90 7.50
C GLN A 263 13.59 -3.12 6.01
N LEU A 264 14.01 -4.27 5.52
CA LEU A 264 13.83 -4.76 4.17
C LEU A 264 12.85 -5.94 4.22
N ARG A 265 11.79 -5.91 3.41
CA ARG A 265 10.81 -7.00 3.34
C ARG A 265 10.92 -7.72 2.01
N GLN A 266 10.88 -9.05 2.07
CA GLN A 266 10.79 -9.91 0.90
C GLN A 266 9.61 -9.52 -0.01
N GLU A 267 9.88 -9.30 -1.29
CA GLU A 267 8.86 -8.86 -2.26
C GLU A 267 8.20 -10.02 -3.00
N ASN A 268 8.83 -11.18 -3.12
CA ASN A 268 8.26 -12.33 -3.82
C ASN A 268 8.69 -13.66 -3.18
N LEU A 269 8.05 -14.76 -3.56
CA LEU A 269 8.34 -16.09 -3.00
C LEU A 269 9.76 -16.61 -3.31
N MET A 270 10.39 -16.12 -4.38
CA MET A 270 11.78 -16.47 -4.72
C MET A 270 12.81 -15.79 -3.82
N ALA A 271 12.39 -14.77 -3.07
CA ALA A 271 13.24 -13.99 -2.17
C ALA A 271 14.45 -13.34 -2.86
N ASP A 272 14.31 -12.98 -4.14
CA ASP A 272 15.35 -12.35 -4.96
C ASP A 272 15.30 -10.82 -4.96
N ALA A 273 14.27 -10.22 -4.35
CA ALA A 273 14.08 -8.78 -4.23
C ALA A 273 13.47 -8.39 -2.87
N TYR A 274 13.90 -7.23 -2.35
CA TYR A 274 13.47 -6.71 -1.06
C TYR A 274 13.11 -5.23 -1.13
N GLY A 275 11.94 -4.87 -0.61
CA GLY A 275 11.47 -3.48 -0.53
C GLY A 275 11.88 -2.81 0.79
N LEU A 276 12.31 -1.54 0.73
CA LEU A 276 12.62 -0.74 1.92
C LEU A 276 11.32 -0.32 2.63
N VAL A 277 11.11 -0.81 3.84
CA VAL A 277 9.85 -0.64 4.56
C VAL A 277 9.72 0.79 5.09
N GLY A 278 8.73 1.53 4.60
CA GLY A 278 8.44 2.89 5.06
C GLY A 278 9.34 3.98 4.45
N PHE A 279 10.03 3.66 3.36
CA PHE A 279 10.93 4.55 2.62
C PHE A 279 10.28 5.11 1.35
N GLN A 280 8.95 5.22 1.33
CA GLN A 280 8.25 5.92 0.27
C GLN A 280 8.81 7.33 0.14
N ASN A 281 9.18 7.74 -1.08
CA ASN A 281 9.86 9.01 -1.30
C ASN A 281 9.48 9.60 -2.66
N HIS A 282 9.83 10.87 -2.86
CA HIS A 282 9.73 11.59 -4.14
C HIS A 282 11.11 12.13 -4.56
N LEU A 283 12.18 11.44 -4.14
CA LEU A 283 13.56 11.78 -4.49
C LEU A 283 13.84 11.45 -5.95
N ARG A 284 14.74 12.22 -6.57
CA ARG A 284 15.27 11.85 -7.89
C ARG A 284 16.01 10.52 -7.78
N TYR A 285 15.92 9.67 -8.80
CA TYR A 285 16.57 8.35 -8.80
C TYR A 285 18.09 8.38 -8.53
N GLY A 286 18.81 9.45 -8.91
CA GLY A 286 20.24 9.56 -8.60
C GLY A 286 20.56 9.94 -7.15
N GLU A 287 19.54 10.34 -6.38
CA GLU A 287 19.63 10.67 -4.96
C GLU A 287 19.13 9.51 -4.07
N GLN A 288 18.33 8.57 -4.63
CA GLN A 288 17.91 7.33 -3.97
C GLN A 288 19.06 6.32 -3.96
#